data_AF-A0A4U3B1L8-F1
#
_entry.id   AF-A0A4U3B1L8-F1
#
_cell.length_a   1.000
_cell.length_b   1.000
_cell.length_c   1.000
_cell.angle_alpha   90.00
_cell.angle_beta   90.00
_cell.angle_gamma   90.00
#
_symmetry.space_group_name_H-M   'P 1'
#
loop_
_entity.id
_entity.type
_entity.pdbx_description
1 polymer ?
#
loop_
_entity_poly.entity_id
_entity_poly.type
_entity_poly.pdbx_seq_one_letter_code
_entity_poly.pdbx_strand_id
1 'polypeptide(L)' 'MTEKNDNFIIQLRKGVFDLAILSLISKQPMYGYEITSALQDIPVFHIPNGSIYPIL' A
#
# COMPACT_ATOMS: atom_id res chain seq x y z
N MET A 1 20.53 -15.46 -11.20
CA MET A 1 20.32 -15.48 -9.73
C MET A 1 19.60 -14.21 -9.24
N THR A 2 18.67 -13.65 -10.04
CA THR A 2 18.13 -12.29 -9.81
C THR A 2 16.64 -12.31 -9.42
N GLU A 3 15.85 -13.25 -9.97
CA GLU A 3 14.38 -13.32 -9.74
C GLU A 3 13.94 -13.42 -8.27
N LYS A 4 14.74 -14.07 -7.42
CA LYS A 4 14.37 -14.26 -6.01
C LYS A 4 14.34 -12.95 -5.23
N ASN A 5 15.20 -11.99 -5.62
CA ASN A 5 15.29 -10.69 -4.97
C ASN A 5 14.11 -9.80 -5.36
N ASP A 6 13.69 -9.86 -6.62
CA ASP A 6 12.56 -9.08 -7.12
C ASP A 6 11.24 -9.53 -6.47
N ASN A 7 11.04 -10.85 -6.29
CA ASN A 7 9.87 -11.37 -5.58
C ASN A 7 9.86 -10.92 -4.11
N PHE A 8 11.01 -10.97 -3.43
CA PHE A 8 11.12 -10.50 -2.05
C PHE A 8 10.75 -9.02 -1.91
N ILE A 9 11.24 -8.16 -2.80
CA ILE A 9 10.94 -6.73 -2.81
C ILE A 9 9.43 -6.48 -3.06
N ILE A 10 8.81 -7.25 -3.96
CA ILE A 10 7.37 -7.17 -4.22
C ILE A 10 6.56 -7.55 -2.98
N GLN A 11 6.89 -8.65 -2.30
CA GLN A 11 6.18 -9.09 -1.10
C GLN A 11 6.37 -8.11 0.07
N LEU A 12 7.58 -7.57 0.24
CA LEU A 12 7.85 -6.57 1.26
C LEU A 12 7.05 -5.29 1.01
N ARG A 13 6.94 -4.85 -0.25
CA ARG A 13 6.12 -3.69 -0.61
C ARG A 13 4.64 -3.92 -0.29
N LYS A 14 4.11 -5.11 -0.56
CA LYS A 14 2.73 -5.48 -0.18
C LYS A 14 2.51 -5.42 1.33
N GLY A 15 3.39 -6.04 2.12
CA GLY A 15 3.26 -6.03 3.58
C GLY A 15 3.39 -4.62 4.18
N VAL A 16 4.31 -3.80 3.68
CA VAL A 16 4.44 -2.39 4.11
C VAL A 16 3.20 -1.58 3.73
N PHE A 17 2.56 -1.90 2.60
CA PHE A 17 1.34 -1.25 2.17
C PHE A 17 0.16 -1.53 3.09
N ASP A 18 -0.05 -2.80 3.46
CA ASP A 18 -1.11 -3.20 4.41
C ASP A 18 -0.94 -2.50 5.76
N LEU A 19 0.31 -2.41 6.25
CA LEU A 19 0.62 -1.69 7.49
C LEU A 19 0.36 -0.18 7.39
N ALA A 20 0.64 0.42 6.24
CA ALA A 20 0.37 1.84 6.02
C ALA A 20 -1.14 2.12 6.05
N ILE A 21 -1.96 1.27 5.42
CA ILE A 21 -3.43 1.36 5.48
C ILE A 21 -3.93 1.24 6.91
N LEU A 22 -3.50 0.20 7.64
CA LEU A 22 -3.90 0.00 9.03
C LEU A 22 -3.48 1.17 9.93
N SER A 23 -2.29 1.73 9.71
CA SER A 23 -1.81 2.90 10.46
C SER A 23 -2.60 4.18 10.14
N LEU A 24 -3.22 4.28 8.96
CA LEU A 24 -4.09 5.39 8.60
C LEU A 24 -5.45 5.22 9.28
N ILE A 25 -6.08 4.06 9.10
CA ILE A 25 -7.42 3.78 9.64
C ILE A 25 -7.42 3.79 11.18
N SER A 26 -6.30 3.40 11.81
CA SER A 26 -6.18 3.45 13.28
C SER A 26 -6.24 4.87 13.85
N LYS A 27 -5.94 5.91 13.05
CA LYS A 27 -6.03 7.31 13.48
C LYS A 27 -7.45 7.84 13.34
N GLN A 28 -8.13 7.49 12.25
CA GLN A 28 -9.52 7.87 11.99
C GLN A 28 -10.14 6.98 10.89
N PRO A 29 -11.47 6.78 10.90
CA PRO A 29 -12.16 6.17 9.78
C PRO A 29 -11.87 6.94 8.48
N MET A 30 -11.50 6.22 7.42
CA MET A 30 -11.23 6.79 6.10
C MET A 30 -11.85 5.94 5.00
N TYR A 31 -12.32 6.59 3.94
CA TYR A 31 -12.76 5.95 2.71
C TYR A 31 -11.56 5.54 1.85
N GLY A 32 -11.77 4.57 0.97
CA GLY A 32 -10.71 4.08 0.07
C GLY A 32 -10.01 5.19 -0.72
N TYR A 33 -10.76 6.18 -1.21
CA TYR A 33 -10.19 7.35 -1.91
C TYR A 33 -9.30 8.25 -1.01
N GLU A 34 -9.65 8.40 0.27
CA GLU A 34 -8.83 9.20 1.20
C GLU A 34 -7.51 8.49 1.49
N ILE A 35 -7.56 7.16 1.63
CA ILE A 35 -6.38 6.30 1.79
C ILE A 35 -5.50 6.35 0.53
N THR A 36 -6.09 6.20 -0.67
CA THR A 36 -5.34 6.25 -1.92
C THR A 36 -4.64 7.61 -2.08
N SER A 37 -5.35 8.70 -1.77
CA SER A 37 -4.81 10.07 -1.87
C SER A 37 -3.67 10.30 -0.87
N ALA A 38 -3.83 9.86 0.38
CA ALA A 38 -2.79 10.02 1.41
C ALA A 38 -1.50 9.23 1.10
N LEU A 39 -1.60 8.12 0.37
CA LEU A 39 -0.46 7.28 0.01
C LEU A 39 0.18 7.66 -1.34
N GLN A 40 -0.56 8.35 -2.22
CA GLN A 40 -0.07 8.77 -3.54
C GLN A 40 1.10 9.78 -3.46
N ASP A 41 1.16 10.57 -2.40
CA ASP A 41 2.25 11.53 -2.15
C ASP A 41 3.57 10.86 -1.73
N ILE A 42 3.55 9.54 -1.46
CA ILE A 42 4.71 8.78 -1.00
C ILE A 42 5.30 8.00 -2.19
N PRO A 43 6.54 8.29 -2.64
CA PRO A 43 7.14 7.67 -3.83
C PRO A 43 7.20 6.13 -3.80
N VAL A 44 7.29 5.55 -2.61
CA VAL A 44 7.33 4.09 -2.38
C VAL A 44 5.98 3.41 -2.63
N PHE A 45 4.87 4.14 -2.54
CA PHE A 45 3.50 3.62 -2.65
C PHE A 45 2.84 3.97 -3.97
N HIS A 46 3.62 4.10 -5.06
CA HIS A 46 3.08 4.30 -6.40
C HIS A 46 2.24 3.09 -6.83
N ILE A 47 0.95 3.15 -6.53
CA ILE A 47 0.01 2.05 -6.62
C ILE A 47 -1.17 2.51 -7.48
N PRO A 48 -1.62 1.71 -8.46
CA PRO A 48 -2.81 2.04 -9.22
C PRO A 48 -4.03 2.10 -8.29
N ASN A 49 -4.82 3.17 -8.37
CA ASN A 49 -5.98 3.46 -7.52
C ASN A 49 -6.94 2.26 -7.30
N GLY A 50 -7.01 1.31 -8.24
CA GLY A 50 -7.88 0.13 -8.16
C GLY A 50 -7.39 -1.03 -7.29
N SER A 51 -6.14 -1.03 -6.83
CA SER A 51 -5.55 -2.18 -6.13
C SER A 51 -5.68 -2.16 -4.60
N ILE A 52 -6.34 -1.12 -4.06
CA ILE A 52 -6.59 -0.95 -2.63
C ILE A 52 -7.90 -1.62 -2.22
N TYR A 53 -8.86 -1.72 -3.14
CA TYR A 53 -10.17 -2.32 -2.91
C TYR A 53 -10.19 -3.80 -2.54
N PRO A 54 -9.24 -4.66 -2.98
CA PRO A 54 -9.16 -6.03 -2.49
C PRO A 54 -8.66 -6.17 -1.04
N ILE A 55 -8.12 -5.09 -0.46
CA ILE A 55 -7.49 -5.07 0.87
C ILE A 55 -8.43 -4.47 1.92
N LEU A 56 -9.33 -3.57 1.50
CA LEU A 56 -10.42 -3.01 2.31
C LEU A 56 -11.61 -3.97 2.40
#